data_AF-A0AAV4C4R1-F1
#
_entry.id   AF-A0AAV4C4R1-F1
#
_cell.length_a   1.000
_cell.length_b   1.000
_cell.length_c   1.000
_cell.angle_alpha   90.00
_cell.angle_beta   90.00
_cell.angle_gamma   90.00
#
_symmetry.space_group_name_H-M   'P 1'
#
loop_
_entity.id
_entity.type
_entity.pdbx_description
1 polymer ?
#
loop_
_entity_poly.entity_id
_entity_poly.type
_entity_poly.pdbx_seq_one_letter_code
_entity_poly.pdbx_strand_id
1 'polypeptide(L)'
;LEVEATQNRQTNQALAAHLEALRSCLTTAFGSVPLPGTGELPTLETIDSYMARLHSLILDSPQENEALIATVREIVGRLSVELDPSKVR
;
A
#
# COMPACT_ATOMS: atom_id res chain seq x y z
N LEU A 1 -6.35 -31.14 -15.81
CA LEU A 1 -5.09 -31.16 -15.01
C LEU A 1 -4.02 -30.22 -15.56
N GLU A 2 -3.45 -30.44 -16.76
CA GLU A 2 -2.38 -29.56 -17.31
C GLU A 2 -2.86 -28.14 -17.67
N VAL A 3 -4.09 -28.02 -18.20
CA VAL A 3 -4.72 -26.72 -18.49
C VAL A 3 -4.97 -25.93 -17.20
N GLU A 4 -5.46 -26.60 -16.15
CA GLU A 4 -5.68 -25.99 -14.83
C GLU A 4 -4.36 -25.57 -14.16
N ALA A 5 -3.30 -26.37 -14.29
CA ALA A 5 -1.98 -26.01 -13.76
C ALA A 5 -1.39 -24.79 -14.47
N THR A 6 -1.61 -24.66 -15.78
CA THR A 6 -1.15 -23.51 -16.58
C THR A 6 -1.96 -22.26 -16.25
N GLN A 7 -3.27 -22.38 -16.12
CA GLN A 7 -4.16 -21.29 -15.71
C GLN A 7 -3.78 -20.78 -14.31
N ASN A 8 -3.54 -21.67 -13.35
CA ASN A 8 -3.14 -21.29 -12.00
C ASN A 8 -1.79 -20.57 -11.97
N ARG A 9 -0.83 -20.94 -12.81
CA ARG A 9 0.44 -20.21 -12.95
C ARG A 9 0.23 -18.80 -13.47
N GLN A 10 -0.59 -18.64 -14.51
CA GLN A 10 -0.91 -17.31 -15.06
C GLN A 10 -1.61 -16.42 -14.02
N THR A 11 -2.57 -16.97 -13.27
CA THR A 11 -3.24 -16.24 -12.19
C THR A 11 -2.26 -15.83 -11.09
N ASN A 12 -1.38 -16.73 -10.64
CA ASN A 12 -0.35 -16.39 -9.65
C ASN A 12 0.59 -15.30 -10.15
N GLN A 13 1.00 -15.34 -11.42
CA GLN A 13 1.84 -14.30 -12.02
C GLN A 13 1.13 -12.95 -12.07
N ALA A 14 -0.13 -12.92 -12.48
CA ALA A 14 -0.93 -11.70 -12.49
C ALA A 14 -1.12 -11.12 -11.08
N LEU A 15 -1.35 -11.98 -10.09
CA LEU A 15 -1.47 -11.56 -8.69
C LEU A 15 -0.15 -11.01 -8.14
N ALA A 16 0.98 -11.66 -8.44
CA ALA A 16 2.30 -11.18 -8.03
C ALA A 16 2.63 -9.82 -8.66
N ALA A 17 2.35 -9.65 -9.95
CA ALA A 17 2.53 -8.38 -10.64
C ALA A 17 1.62 -7.27 -10.06
N HIS A 18 0.38 -7.62 -9.72
CA HIS A 18 -0.54 -6.68 -9.08
C HIS A 18 -0.07 -6.26 -7.68
N LEU A 19 0.41 -7.21 -6.87
CA LEU A 19 0.97 -6.92 -5.56
C LEU A 19 2.20 -6.01 -5.66
N GLU A 20 3.10 -6.24 -6.63
CA GLU A 20 4.26 -5.37 -6.83
C GLU A 20 3.85 -3.96 -7.26
N ALA A 21 2.87 -3.84 -8.18
CA ALA A 21 2.33 -2.55 -8.58
C ALA A 21 1.73 -1.80 -7.38
N LEU A 22 1.01 -2.50 -6.50
CA LEU A 22 0.45 -1.93 -5.28
C LEU A 22 1.55 -1.48 -4.31
N ARG A 23 2.57 -2.31 -4.07
CA ARG A 23 3.73 -1.97 -3.22
C ARG A 23 4.47 -0.73 -3.76
N SER A 24 4.67 -0.65 -5.08
CA SER A 24 5.28 0.51 -5.74
C SER A 24 4.44 1.78 -5.59
N CYS A 25 3.12 1.67 -5.80
CA CYS A 25 2.18 2.77 -5.66
C CYS A 25 2.16 3.29 -4.21
N LEU A 26 2.04 2.40 -3.22
CA LEU A 26 2.12 2.76 -1.80
C LEU A 26 3.46 3.39 -1.44
N THR A 27 4.58 2.80 -1.87
CA THR A 27 5.92 3.34 -1.58
C THR A 27 6.07 4.77 -2.11
N THR A 28 5.58 5.03 -3.33
CA THR A 28 5.63 6.36 -3.93
C THR A 28 4.72 7.34 -3.18
N ALA A 29 3.49 6.92 -2.89
CA ALA A 29 2.47 7.76 -2.29
C ALA A 29 2.80 8.15 -0.84
N PHE A 30 3.40 7.23 -0.08
CA PHE A 30 3.82 7.45 1.30
C PHE A 30 5.30 7.83 1.44
N GLY A 31 6.07 7.92 0.34
CA GLY A 31 7.51 8.15 0.36
C GLY A 31 7.95 9.49 0.98
N SER A 32 7.02 10.41 1.21
CA SER A 32 7.25 11.70 1.90
C SER A 32 6.63 11.77 3.30
N VAL A 33 6.05 10.67 3.80
CA VAL A 33 5.41 10.60 5.11
C VAL A 33 6.29 9.78 6.07
N PRO A 34 7.00 10.43 7.00
CA PRO A 34 7.78 9.72 8.00
C PRO A 34 6.87 9.15 9.10
N LEU A 35 7.18 7.95 9.58
CA LEU A 35 6.49 7.38 10.75
C LEU A 35 6.80 8.18 12.03
N PRO A 36 5.80 8.52 12.85
CA PRO A 36 6.01 9.15 14.15
C PRO A 36 6.86 8.25 15.06
N GLY A 37 7.79 8.86 15.80
CA GLY A 37 8.66 8.16 16.73
C GLY A 37 9.90 7.49 16.12
N THR A 38 9.82 7.00 14.87
CA THR A 38 10.97 6.37 14.19
C THR A 38 11.56 7.21 13.06
N GLY A 39 10.76 8.07 12.44
CA GLY A 39 11.15 8.83 11.24
C GLY A 39 11.36 7.95 10.00
N GLU A 40 10.96 6.68 10.05
CA GLU A 40 11.15 5.72 8.96
C GLU A 40 10.29 6.10 7.75
N LEU A 41 10.89 6.03 6.56
CA LEU A 41 10.22 6.21 5.28
C LEU A 41 9.99 4.85 4.62
N PRO A 42 8.88 4.67 3.88
CA PRO A 42 8.62 3.40 3.21
C PRO A 42 9.59 3.18 2.05
N THR A 43 10.04 1.95 1.88
CA THR A 43 10.73 1.46 0.69
C THR A 43 10.00 0.25 0.12
N LEU A 44 10.29 -0.14 -1.12
CA LEU A 44 9.70 -1.35 -1.73
C LEU A 44 9.90 -2.62 -0.89
N GLU A 45 10.98 -2.69 -0.12
CA GLU A 45 11.29 -3.82 0.76
C GLU A 45 10.58 -3.72 2.12
N THR A 46 10.36 -2.50 2.63
CA THR A 46 9.81 -2.26 3.98
C THR A 46 8.34 -1.88 4.00
N ILE A 47 7.71 -1.64 2.84
CA ILE A 47 6.35 -1.07 2.75
C ILE A 47 5.31 -1.84 3.55
N ASP A 48 5.33 -3.18 3.55
CA ASP A 48 4.36 -3.97 4.30
C ASP A 48 4.51 -3.77 5.82
N SER A 49 5.75 -3.74 6.30
CA SER A 49 6.05 -3.50 7.72
C SER A 49 5.74 -2.05 8.11
N TYR A 50 6.07 -1.11 7.24
CA TYR A 50 5.73 0.31 7.39
C TYR A 50 4.22 0.50 7.53
N MET A 51 3.42 -0.10 6.64
CA MET A 51 1.96 0.00 6.66
C MET A 51 1.36 -0.67 7.91
N ALA A 52 1.90 -1.81 8.34
CA ALA A 52 1.46 -2.45 9.58
C ALA A 52 1.71 -1.56 10.81
N ARG A 53 2.89 -0.91 10.88
CA ARG A 53 3.22 0.06 11.95
C ARG A 53 2.34 1.29 11.87
N LEU A 54 2.16 1.86 10.68
CA LEU A 54 1.28 3.00 10.44
C LEU A 54 -0.13 2.72 10.94
N HIS A 55 -0.67 1.55 10.58
CA HIS A 55 -1.99 1.11 11.03
C HIS A 55 -2.06 0.96 12.55
N SER A 56 -1.03 0.37 13.17
CA SER A 56 -0.94 0.25 14.62
C SER A 56 -0.93 1.62 15.30
N LEU A 57 -0.13 2.57 14.83
CA LEU A 57 -0.03 3.94 15.36
C LEU A 57 -1.36 4.69 15.33
N ILE A 58 -2.07 4.58 14.20
CA ILE A 58 -3.39 5.20 14.01
C ILE A 58 -4.42 4.60 14.98
N LEU A 59 -4.34 3.30 15.26
CA LEU A 59 -5.28 2.60 16.13
C LEU A 59 -4.98 2.80 17.62
N ASP A 60 -3.71 2.82 18.00
CA ASP A 60 -3.26 2.90 19.40
C ASP A 60 -3.46 4.31 19.98
N SER A 61 -3.09 5.35 19.23
CA SER A 61 -3.20 6.75 19.65
C SER A 61 -3.82 7.64 18.55
N PRO A 62 -5.12 7.51 18.25
CA PRO A 62 -5.74 8.29 17.17
C PRO A 62 -5.73 9.80 17.41
N GLN A 63 -5.85 10.23 18.67
CA GLN A 63 -5.88 11.66 19.03
C GLN A 63 -4.50 12.34 18.89
N GLU A 64 -3.42 11.61 19.16
CA GLU A 64 -2.06 12.15 18.99
C GLU A 64 -1.61 12.12 17.52
N ASN A 65 -2.26 11.28 16.71
CA ASN A 65 -1.91 11.06 15.31
C ASN A 65 -2.92 11.68 14.33
N GLU A 66 -3.75 12.65 14.74
CA GLU A 66 -4.79 13.25 13.88
C GLU A 66 -4.23 13.83 12.56
N ALA A 67 -3.10 14.53 12.61
CA ALA A 67 -2.46 15.09 11.43
C ALA A 67 -1.94 14.01 10.46
N LEU A 68 -1.39 12.92 11.02
CA LEU A 68 -0.98 11.75 10.25
C LEU A 68 -2.21 11.11 9.60
N ILE A 69 -3.27 10.86 10.36
CA ILE A 69 -4.53 10.26 9.86
C ILE A 69 -5.12 11.09 8.72
N ALA A 70 -5.12 12.42 8.83
CA ALA A 70 -5.58 13.30 7.76
C ALA A 70 -4.74 13.13 6.49
N THR A 71 -3.42 13.07 6.62
CA THR A 71 -2.49 12.85 5.52
C THR A 71 -2.69 11.47 4.88
N VAL A 72 -2.79 10.41 5.69
CA VAL A 72 -3.07 9.05 5.22
C VAL A 72 -4.39 9.00 4.45
N ARG A 73 -5.46 9.63 4.97
CA ARG A 73 -6.76 9.70 4.29
C ARG A 73 -6.68 10.41 2.94
N GLU A 74 -5.93 11.50 2.85
CA GLU A 74 -5.72 12.21 1.58
C GLU A 74 -4.99 11.31 0.57
N ILE A 75 -3.89 10.67 0.99
CA ILE A 75 -3.09 9.80 0.14
C ILE A 75 -3.91 8.61 -0.34
N VAL A 76 -4.59 7.90 0.58
CA VAL A 76 -5.46 6.76 0.24
C VAL A 76 -6.60 7.18 -0.67
N GLY A 77 -7.17 8.36 -0.48
CA GLY A 77 -8.20 8.93 -1.35
C GLY A 77 -7.72 9.12 -2.79
N ARG A 78 -6.47 9.59 -2.97
CA ARG A 78 -5.83 9.70 -4.30
C ARG A 78 -5.52 8.31 -4.88
N LEU A 79 -4.96 7.43 -4.07
CA LEU A 79 -4.61 6.06 -4.49
C LEU A 79 -5.83 5.29 -4.99
N SER A 80 -6.97 5.42 -4.30
CA SER A 80 -8.22 4.77 -4.71
C SER A 80 -8.67 5.21 -6.10
N VAL A 81 -8.45 6.48 -6.47
CA VAL A 81 -8.78 7.01 -7.80
C VAL A 81 -7.82 6.48 -8.87
N GLU A 82 -6.56 6.25 -8.52
CA GLU A 82 -5.54 5.72 -9.43
C GLU A 82 -5.64 4.19 -9.62
N LEU A 83 -6.08 3.48 -8.58
CA LEU A 83 -6.25 2.02 -8.59
C LEU A 83 -7.61 1.58 -9.17
N ASP A 84 -8.50 2.50 -9.54
CA ASP A 84 -9.76 2.18 -10.21
C ASP A 84 -9.50 1.48 -11.56
N PRO A 85 -9.77 0.15 -11.67
CA PRO A 85 -9.51 -0.59 -12.91
C PRO A 85 -10.40 -0.11 -14.08
N SER A 86 -11.46 0.66 -13.77
CA SER A 86 -12.36 1.28 -14.75
C SER A 86 -11.75 2.48 -15.48
N LYS A 87 -10.67 3.09 -14.94
CA LYS A 87 -9.98 4.25 -15.53
C LYS A 87 -8.72 3.87 -16.33
N VAL A 88 -8.23 2.65 -16.21
CA VAL A 88 -7.16 2.08 -17.05
C VAL A 88 -7.79 1.56 -18.35
N ARG A 89 -8.36 2.45 -19.16
CA ARG A 89 -8.90 2.14 -20.49
C ARG A 89 -8.47 3.18 -21.51
#